data_AF-A0A6M0AUI7-F1
#
_entry.id   AF-A0A6M0AUI7-F1
#
_cell.length_a   1.000
_cell.length_b   1.000
_cell.length_c   1.000
_cell.angle_alpha   90.00
_cell.angle_beta   90.00
_cell.angle_gamma   90.00
#
_symmetry.space_group_name_H-M   'P 1'
#
loop_
_entity.id
_entity.type
_entity.pdbx_description
1 polymer ?
#
loop_
_entity_poly.entity_id
_entity_poly.type
_entity_poly.pdbx_seq_one_letter_code
_entity_poly.pdbx_strand_id
1 'polypeptide(L)'
;MAEDFSPFNVNVTTAQPSDDQLKKTSGSDSEWGIRVVIGGDGSWYNKPGVVGVGYLDSFNDDIDTPTFVFSEVYNGSEKGVAETISHEVGHTLGLEHDGNFTTEYYTGHGSGPTGWAPIMGNSDLKDLTQWSQGDYIGASNQEDDLDIITGQNGFGYRQDDYSNWRTGAAGLSINDGQVENYGIIEKNNDIDWFQFNSTTGNIALDIEPFERGANLDILARLYDASGQLISFSNPIGSLSANFNVDLDPGQYYLSVEGIGERNVITGGYSDYGSLGQYSITGTIA
;
A
#
# COMPACT_ATOMS: atom_id res chain seq x y z
N MET A 1 -1.86 6.01 -5.98
CA MET A 1 -1.27 5.41 -7.20
C MET A 1 0.12 4.80 -6.98
N ALA A 2 1.24 5.54 -6.84
CA ALA A 2 2.54 4.88 -6.75
C ALA A 2 2.69 4.05 -5.46
N GLU A 3 2.08 4.52 -4.37
CA GLU A 3 2.02 3.82 -3.09
C GLU A 3 1.26 2.48 -3.20
N ASP A 4 0.15 2.43 -3.94
CA ASP A 4 -0.64 1.21 -4.16
C ASP A 4 0.16 0.07 -4.80
N PHE A 5 1.18 0.40 -5.61
CA PHE A 5 2.06 -0.57 -6.26
C PHE A 5 3.42 -0.70 -5.57
N SER A 6 3.66 0.06 -4.49
CA SER A 6 4.93 0.03 -3.75
C SER A 6 5.30 -1.34 -3.19
N PRO A 7 4.38 -2.27 -2.87
CA PRO A 7 4.74 -3.63 -2.42
C PRO A 7 5.25 -4.55 -3.54
N PHE A 8 4.97 -4.23 -4.81
CA PHE A 8 5.21 -5.15 -5.93
C PHE A 8 6.48 -4.81 -6.70
N ASN A 9 7.10 -5.83 -7.29
CA ASN A 9 8.28 -5.70 -8.12
C ASN A 9 7.92 -5.17 -9.53
N VAL A 10 7.34 -3.97 -9.54
CA VAL A 10 6.91 -3.23 -10.73
C VAL A 10 7.38 -1.79 -10.61
N ASN A 11 7.73 -1.18 -11.73
CA ASN A 11 8.12 0.22 -11.77
C ASN A 11 6.92 1.09 -12.18
N VAL A 12 6.58 2.07 -11.35
CA VAL A 12 5.62 3.12 -11.70
C VAL A 12 6.38 4.35 -12.17
N THR A 13 6.27 4.71 -13.45
CA THR A 13 7.06 5.78 -14.05
C THR A 13 6.27 6.65 -15.01
N THR A 14 6.67 7.92 -15.11
CA THR A 14 6.21 8.86 -16.15
C THR A 14 7.16 8.90 -17.36
N ALA A 15 8.32 8.25 -17.27
CA ALA A 15 9.19 8.06 -18.41
C ALA A 15 8.55 7.05 -19.37
N GLN A 16 8.44 7.41 -20.66
CA GLN A 16 7.83 6.55 -21.66
C GLN A 16 8.74 5.35 -21.98
N PRO A 17 8.33 4.10 -21.67
CA PRO A 17 9.04 2.93 -22.16
C PRO A 17 8.88 2.81 -23.68
N SER A 18 9.78 2.07 -24.32
CA SER A 18 9.57 1.72 -25.73
C SER A 18 8.35 0.80 -25.89
N ASP A 19 7.73 0.78 -27.08
CA ASP A 19 6.54 -0.07 -27.31
C ASP A 19 6.83 -1.56 -27.15
N ASP A 20 8.07 -2.00 -27.29
CA ASP A 20 8.48 -3.40 -27.05
C ASP A 20 8.56 -3.72 -25.54
N GLN A 21 8.80 -2.71 -24.69
CA GLN A 21 8.79 -2.84 -23.22
C GLN A 21 7.39 -2.72 -22.61
N LEU A 22 6.35 -2.67 -23.44
CA LEU A 22 4.93 -2.62 -23.05
C LEU A 22 4.16 -3.84 -23.56
N LYS A 23 4.86 -4.89 -24.00
CA LYS A 23 4.28 -6.10 -24.56
C LYS A 23 5.00 -7.31 -23.99
N LYS A 24 4.26 -8.28 -23.50
CA LYS A 24 4.84 -9.54 -23.05
C LYS A 24 4.99 -10.49 -24.22
N THR A 25 6.15 -10.42 -24.89
CA THR A 25 6.35 -11.13 -26.17
C THR A 25 6.68 -12.61 -25.99
N SER A 26 7.07 -13.04 -24.79
CA SER A 26 7.37 -14.44 -24.46
C SER A 26 7.34 -14.70 -22.96
N GLY A 27 7.33 -15.98 -22.55
CA GLY A 27 7.45 -16.35 -21.14
C GLY A 27 8.83 -16.08 -20.52
N SER A 28 9.83 -15.73 -21.33
CA SER A 28 11.17 -15.30 -20.88
C SER A 28 11.37 -13.79 -20.96
N ASP A 29 10.33 -13.05 -21.35
CA ASP A 29 10.37 -11.59 -21.35
C ASP A 29 10.58 -11.10 -19.93
N SER A 30 11.44 -10.10 -19.76
CA SER A 30 11.78 -9.50 -18.47
C SER A 30 11.37 -8.02 -18.40
N GLU A 31 10.85 -7.45 -19.49
CA GLU A 31 10.49 -6.05 -19.60
C GLU A 31 9.17 -5.90 -20.36
N TRP A 32 8.06 -5.82 -19.63
CA TRP A 32 6.74 -5.50 -20.16
C TRP A 32 5.98 -4.65 -19.13
N GLY A 33 4.80 -4.18 -19.49
CA GLY A 33 3.92 -3.48 -18.57
C GLY A 33 2.74 -2.85 -19.27
N ILE A 34 1.98 -2.06 -18.53
CA ILE A 34 0.78 -1.39 -19.03
C ILE A 34 1.00 0.10 -19.21
N ARG A 35 0.52 0.65 -20.33
CA ARG A 35 0.45 2.10 -20.54
C ARG A 35 -0.87 2.65 -20.02
N VAL A 36 -0.79 3.63 -19.12
CA VAL A 36 -1.95 4.40 -18.67
C VAL A 36 -2.04 5.71 -19.47
N VAL A 37 -3.13 5.90 -20.20
CA VAL A 37 -3.41 7.11 -21.00
C VAL A 37 -4.38 8.00 -20.23
N ILE A 38 -3.89 9.12 -19.72
CA ILE A 38 -4.66 10.05 -18.88
C ILE A 38 -5.09 11.25 -19.72
N GLY A 39 -6.40 11.50 -19.83
CA GLY A 39 -6.95 12.70 -20.46
C GLY A 39 -8.37 12.54 -21.03
N GLY A 40 -9.00 13.67 -21.35
CA GLY A 40 -10.34 13.72 -21.93
C GLY A 40 -11.47 13.42 -20.93
N ASP A 41 -12.70 13.40 -21.47
CA ASP A 41 -13.96 13.22 -20.74
C ASP A 41 -14.62 11.84 -20.99
N GLY A 42 -13.94 10.96 -21.73
CA GLY A 42 -14.46 9.63 -22.07
C GLY A 42 -15.60 9.63 -23.09
N SER A 43 -15.97 10.76 -23.68
CA SER A 43 -17.11 10.87 -24.61
C SER A 43 -17.02 9.94 -25.83
N TRP A 44 -15.80 9.62 -26.27
CA TRP A 44 -15.56 8.69 -27.38
C TRP A 44 -15.93 7.24 -27.05
N TYR A 45 -15.93 6.85 -25.77
CA TYR A 45 -16.26 5.50 -25.31
C TYR A 45 -17.77 5.22 -25.33
N ASN A 46 -18.60 6.27 -25.49
CA ASN A 46 -20.06 6.17 -25.65
C ASN A 46 -20.77 5.40 -24.50
N LYS A 47 -20.23 5.48 -23.27
CA LYS A 47 -20.83 4.98 -22.03
C LYS A 47 -20.98 6.15 -21.04
N PRO A 48 -22.20 6.57 -20.69
CA PRO A 48 -22.40 7.65 -19.72
C PRO A 48 -21.76 7.31 -18.36
N GLY A 49 -21.04 8.27 -17.77
CA GLY A 49 -20.46 8.16 -16.43
C GLY A 49 -19.20 7.30 -16.33
N VAL A 50 -18.58 6.94 -17.46
CA VAL A 50 -17.27 6.26 -17.46
C VAL A 50 -16.17 7.20 -16.98
N VAL A 51 -15.33 6.72 -16.06
CA VAL A 51 -14.19 7.47 -15.51
C VAL A 51 -12.84 6.89 -15.95
N GLY A 52 -12.82 5.60 -16.30
CA GLY A 52 -11.70 4.92 -16.92
C GLY A 52 -12.14 3.63 -17.61
N VAL A 53 -11.19 3.00 -18.33
CA VAL A 53 -11.38 1.70 -18.98
C VAL A 53 -10.04 0.94 -19.03
N GLY A 54 -9.96 -0.16 -18.31
CA GLY A 54 -8.93 -1.20 -18.42
C GLY A 54 -9.49 -2.48 -19.06
N TYR A 55 -8.71 -3.12 -19.92
CA TYR A 55 -9.05 -4.45 -20.45
C TYR A 55 -8.51 -5.52 -19.50
N LEU A 56 -9.37 -6.46 -19.10
CA LEU A 56 -8.99 -7.52 -18.16
C LEU A 56 -7.77 -8.30 -18.68
N ASP A 57 -6.82 -8.62 -17.81
CA ASP A 57 -5.60 -9.40 -18.07
C ASP A 57 -4.58 -8.76 -19.04
N SER A 58 -4.84 -7.55 -19.53
CA SER A 58 -4.03 -6.91 -20.57
C SER A 58 -2.61 -6.54 -20.15
N PHE A 59 -2.28 -6.56 -18.86
CA PHE A 59 -0.91 -6.32 -18.40
C PHE A 59 0.08 -7.32 -19.00
N ASN A 60 -0.36 -8.55 -19.25
CA ASN A 60 0.43 -9.64 -19.79
C ASN A 60 0.24 -9.88 -21.29
N ASP A 61 -0.46 -9.00 -22.00
CA ASP A 61 -0.72 -9.18 -23.43
C ASP A 61 0.55 -8.98 -24.27
N ASP A 62 0.61 -9.65 -25.43
CA ASP A 62 1.64 -9.44 -26.45
C ASP A 62 1.35 -8.22 -27.35
N ILE A 63 0.30 -7.47 -27.00
CA ILE A 63 -0.15 -6.24 -27.65
C ILE A 63 -0.13 -5.12 -26.60
N ASP A 64 0.32 -3.92 -27.02
CA ASP A 64 0.23 -2.71 -26.20
C ASP A 64 -1.24 -2.27 -26.17
N THR A 65 -1.99 -2.86 -25.25
CA THR A 65 -3.40 -2.56 -24.97
C THR A 65 -3.43 -1.51 -23.85
N PRO A 66 -3.49 -0.20 -24.14
CA PRO A 66 -3.47 0.81 -23.11
C PRO A 66 -4.73 0.77 -22.25
N THR A 67 -4.56 1.14 -20.98
CA THR A 67 -5.68 1.49 -20.09
C THR A 67 -5.90 3.01 -20.13
N PHE A 68 -7.15 3.46 -20.02
CA PHE A 68 -7.53 4.86 -20.16
C PHE A 68 -8.13 5.43 -18.88
N VAL A 69 -7.76 6.65 -18.53
CA VAL A 69 -8.32 7.40 -17.38
C VAL A 69 -8.77 8.78 -17.83
N PHE A 70 -10.06 9.09 -17.66
CA PHE A 70 -10.70 10.31 -18.16
C PHE A 70 -10.66 11.41 -17.11
N SER A 71 -9.53 12.09 -17.01
CA SER A 71 -9.27 13.06 -15.93
C SER A 71 -10.19 14.27 -15.89
N GLU A 72 -10.85 14.65 -16.99
CA GLU A 72 -11.72 15.84 -17.02
C GLU A 72 -12.96 15.69 -16.13
N VAL A 73 -13.44 14.45 -15.93
CA VAL A 73 -14.62 14.16 -15.08
C VAL A 73 -14.36 14.50 -13.61
N TYR A 74 -13.10 14.51 -13.20
CA TYR A 74 -12.66 14.75 -11.82
C TYR A 74 -12.49 16.24 -11.47
N ASN A 75 -12.69 17.16 -12.42
CA ASN A 75 -12.60 18.61 -12.19
C ASN A 75 -11.31 19.06 -11.46
N GLY A 76 -10.18 18.42 -11.76
CA GLY A 76 -8.89 18.70 -11.12
C GLY A 76 -8.66 17.96 -9.80
N SER A 77 -9.54 17.04 -9.39
CA SER A 77 -9.29 16.13 -8.27
C SER A 77 -8.20 15.14 -8.63
N GLU A 78 -7.00 15.38 -8.13
CA GLU A 78 -5.87 14.47 -8.32
C GLU A 78 -6.09 13.12 -7.66
N LYS A 79 -6.70 13.08 -6.48
CA LYS A 79 -7.03 11.83 -5.79
C LYS A 79 -7.95 10.98 -6.65
N GLY A 80 -9.01 11.56 -7.20
CA GLY A 80 -9.94 10.82 -8.06
C GLY A 80 -9.25 10.23 -9.29
N VAL A 81 -8.36 11.00 -9.93
CA VAL A 81 -7.53 10.49 -11.03
C VAL A 81 -6.60 9.36 -10.56
N ALA A 82 -5.91 9.53 -9.43
CA ALA A 82 -4.98 8.54 -8.88
C ALA A 82 -5.66 7.22 -8.53
N GLU A 83 -6.82 7.25 -7.85
CA GLU A 83 -7.60 6.05 -7.52
C GLU A 83 -8.10 5.35 -8.78
N THR A 84 -8.55 6.11 -9.78
CA THR A 84 -8.98 5.54 -11.07
C THR A 84 -7.82 4.86 -11.78
N ILE A 85 -6.61 5.45 -11.76
CA ILE A 85 -5.44 4.79 -12.37
C ILE A 85 -5.20 3.43 -11.71
N SER A 86 -5.18 3.36 -10.39
CA SER A 86 -4.94 2.10 -9.67
C SER A 86 -6.05 1.08 -9.95
N HIS A 87 -7.31 1.51 -9.98
CA HIS A 87 -8.47 0.67 -10.31
C HIS A 87 -8.38 0.09 -11.72
N GLU A 88 -8.13 0.93 -12.73
CA GLU A 88 -8.09 0.48 -14.12
C GLU A 88 -6.84 -0.36 -14.43
N VAL A 89 -5.72 -0.10 -13.73
CA VAL A 89 -4.55 -1.00 -13.77
C VAL A 89 -4.86 -2.32 -13.07
N GLY A 90 -5.64 -2.31 -11.99
CA GLY A 90 -6.15 -3.53 -11.34
C GLY A 90 -6.88 -4.46 -12.32
N HIS A 91 -7.75 -3.91 -13.17
CA HIS A 91 -8.34 -4.70 -14.27
C HIS A 91 -7.28 -5.30 -15.19
N THR A 92 -6.27 -4.53 -15.60
CA THR A 92 -5.20 -5.08 -16.46
C THR A 92 -4.41 -6.21 -15.79
N LEU A 93 -4.38 -6.23 -14.45
CA LEU A 93 -3.75 -7.26 -13.64
C LEU A 93 -4.68 -8.45 -13.32
N GLY A 94 -5.92 -8.43 -13.82
CA GLY A 94 -6.87 -9.54 -13.69
C GLY A 94 -7.91 -9.39 -12.58
N LEU A 95 -8.05 -8.21 -11.96
CA LEU A 95 -8.99 -7.98 -10.86
C LEU A 95 -10.37 -7.56 -11.37
N GLU A 96 -11.43 -8.07 -10.72
CA GLU A 96 -12.82 -7.66 -10.90
C GLU A 96 -13.23 -6.60 -9.88
N HIS A 97 -14.43 -6.03 -10.02
CA HIS A 97 -14.92 -4.97 -9.14
C HIS A 97 -15.20 -5.48 -7.71
N ASP A 98 -14.81 -4.66 -6.74
CA ASP A 98 -15.18 -4.81 -5.34
C ASP A 98 -16.47 -4.05 -5.03
N GLY A 99 -17.57 -4.79 -5.06
CA GLY A 99 -18.92 -4.29 -4.77
C GLY A 99 -19.44 -4.69 -3.40
N ASN A 100 -20.73 -4.46 -3.19
CA ASN A 100 -21.46 -5.01 -2.05
C ASN A 100 -22.78 -5.65 -2.49
N PHE A 101 -23.61 -6.07 -1.53
CA PHE A 101 -24.94 -6.65 -1.80
C PHE A 101 -25.87 -5.83 -2.72
N THR A 102 -25.61 -4.54 -2.90
CA THR A 102 -26.51 -3.60 -3.59
C THR A 102 -25.85 -2.79 -4.70
N THR A 103 -24.52 -2.64 -4.69
CA THR A 103 -23.78 -1.81 -5.65
C THR A 103 -22.58 -2.57 -6.20
N GLU A 104 -22.30 -2.36 -7.48
CA GLU A 104 -21.13 -2.93 -8.16
C GLU A 104 -19.81 -2.36 -7.62
N TYR A 105 -19.82 -1.08 -7.23
CA TYR A 105 -18.66 -0.41 -6.65
C TYR A 105 -18.94 -0.08 -5.19
N TYR A 106 -18.16 -0.64 -4.27
CA TYR A 106 -18.28 -0.34 -2.86
C TYR A 106 -17.56 0.97 -2.54
N THR A 107 -18.26 1.91 -1.92
CA THR A 107 -17.72 3.24 -1.57
C THR A 107 -16.95 3.27 -0.24
N GLY A 108 -16.68 2.11 0.34
CA GLY A 108 -16.06 1.98 1.65
C GLY A 108 -16.93 2.41 2.83
N HIS A 109 -16.29 2.57 3.99
CA HIS A 109 -16.90 2.97 5.25
C HIS A 109 -15.91 3.80 6.09
N GLY A 110 -16.30 4.18 7.31
CA GLY A 110 -15.46 5.02 8.16
C GLY A 110 -15.23 6.44 7.61
N SER A 111 -14.34 7.17 8.27
CA SER A 111 -14.03 8.58 8.01
C SER A 111 -12.68 8.97 8.59
N GLY A 112 -12.07 10.03 8.05
CA GLY A 112 -10.74 10.46 8.48
C GLY A 112 -9.66 9.47 8.04
N PRO A 113 -8.46 9.51 8.64
CA PRO A 113 -7.31 8.72 8.19
C PRO A 113 -7.58 7.23 8.05
N THR A 114 -8.44 6.65 8.91
CA THR A 114 -8.82 5.23 8.89
C THR A 114 -10.16 4.96 8.17
N GLY A 115 -10.68 5.94 7.42
CA GLY A 115 -11.80 5.73 6.52
C GLY A 115 -11.35 4.91 5.32
N TRP A 116 -11.89 3.70 5.21
CA TRP A 116 -11.38 2.64 4.33
C TRP A 116 -12.28 2.36 3.13
N ALA A 117 -11.69 2.10 1.95
CA ALA A 117 -12.34 1.52 0.76
C ALA A 117 -11.40 0.59 -0.02
N PRO A 118 -11.93 -0.43 -0.71
CA PRO A 118 -11.12 -1.24 -1.63
C PRO A 118 -10.81 -0.46 -2.91
N ILE A 119 -9.60 -0.63 -3.47
CA ILE A 119 -9.16 0.00 -4.72
C ILE A 119 -10.06 -0.40 -5.90
N MET A 120 -10.45 -1.68 -5.96
CA MET A 120 -11.37 -2.18 -7.00
C MET A 120 -12.84 -1.79 -6.77
N GLY A 121 -13.14 -0.99 -5.75
CA GLY A 121 -14.44 -0.37 -5.51
C GLY A 121 -14.51 1.06 -6.05
N ASN A 122 -15.13 1.95 -5.27
CA ASN A 122 -15.09 3.40 -5.52
C ASN A 122 -14.46 4.11 -4.30
N SER A 123 -13.15 4.27 -4.34
CA SER A 123 -12.32 4.64 -3.19
C SER A 123 -12.00 6.15 -3.09
N ASP A 124 -12.42 6.96 -4.07
CA ASP A 124 -12.01 8.37 -4.25
C ASP A 124 -12.32 9.30 -3.06
N LEU A 125 -13.28 8.92 -2.22
CA LEU A 125 -13.70 9.66 -1.01
C LEU A 125 -13.12 9.11 0.31
N LYS A 126 -12.24 8.10 0.28
CA LYS A 126 -11.66 7.46 1.48
C LYS A 126 -10.17 7.72 1.61
N ASP A 127 -9.70 7.97 2.84
CA ASP A 127 -8.30 8.34 3.09
C ASP A 127 -7.37 7.13 3.05
N LEU A 128 -7.85 5.98 3.52
CA LEU A 128 -7.19 4.69 3.38
C LEU A 128 -7.85 3.90 2.25
N THR A 129 -7.10 3.62 1.20
CA THR A 129 -7.54 2.77 0.10
C THR A 129 -6.59 1.59 0.04
N GLN A 130 -7.06 0.37 -0.23
CA GLN A 130 -6.21 -0.82 -0.18
C GLN A 130 -6.64 -1.87 -1.19
N TRP A 131 -5.70 -2.73 -1.60
CA TRP A 131 -6.04 -4.03 -2.21
C TRP A 131 -6.80 -4.88 -1.19
N SER A 132 -7.68 -5.75 -1.68
CA SER A 132 -8.73 -6.39 -0.88
C SER A 132 -8.76 -7.90 -1.09
N GLN A 133 -9.34 -8.60 -0.12
CA GLN A 133 -9.71 -10.01 -0.24
C GLN A 133 -11.24 -10.22 -0.10
N GLY A 134 -12.01 -9.13 -0.17
CA GLY A 134 -13.45 -9.17 0.04
C GLY A 134 -13.88 -9.57 1.46
N ASP A 135 -13.09 -9.28 2.49
CA ASP A 135 -13.38 -9.64 3.88
C ASP A 135 -14.31 -8.63 4.61
N TYR A 136 -14.58 -7.48 3.98
CA TYR A 136 -15.51 -6.49 4.49
C TYR A 136 -16.96 -6.98 4.42
N ILE A 137 -17.79 -6.42 5.29
CA ILE A 137 -19.19 -6.82 5.37
C ILE A 137 -19.93 -6.62 4.05
N GLY A 138 -20.38 -7.73 3.49
CA GLY A 138 -21.23 -7.75 2.31
C GLY A 138 -20.53 -7.57 0.99
N ALA A 139 -19.20 -7.80 0.93
CA ALA A 139 -18.44 -7.91 -0.30
C ALA A 139 -19.15 -8.83 -1.31
N SER A 140 -19.25 -8.38 -2.56
CA SER A 140 -19.79 -9.19 -3.66
C SER A 140 -18.71 -9.99 -4.39
N ASN A 141 -17.44 -9.64 -4.18
CA ASN A 141 -16.26 -10.30 -4.71
C ASN A 141 -15.39 -10.82 -3.54
N GLN A 142 -14.69 -11.93 -3.75
CA GLN A 142 -13.78 -12.58 -2.79
C GLN A 142 -12.46 -12.99 -3.47
N GLU A 143 -12.07 -12.26 -4.52
CA GLU A 143 -10.75 -12.36 -5.11
C GLU A 143 -9.68 -12.06 -4.06
N ASP A 144 -8.57 -12.78 -4.11
CA ASP A 144 -7.35 -12.45 -3.37
C ASP A 144 -6.52 -11.56 -4.28
N ASP A 145 -6.75 -10.24 -4.21
CA ASP A 145 -6.07 -9.26 -5.07
C ASP A 145 -4.55 -9.44 -5.06
N LEU A 146 -3.97 -9.70 -3.89
CA LEU A 146 -2.53 -9.81 -3.71
C LEU A 146 -1.98 -11.08 -4.39
N ASP A 147 -2.67 -12.22 -4.27
CA ASP A 147 -2.33 -13.46 -4.98
C ASP A 147 -2.50 -13.31 -6.50
N ILE A 148 -3.55 -12.64 -6.97
CA ILE A 148 -3.77 -12.40 -8.41
C ILE A 148 -2.65 -11.50 -8.97
N ILE A 149 -2.40 -10.34 -8.33
CA ILE A 149 -1.36 -9.40 -8.76
C ILE A 149 -0.01 -10.10 -8.84
N THR A 150 0.38 -10.85 -7.80
CA THR A 150 1.73 -11.42 -7.69
C THR A 150 1.90 -12.82 -8.29
N GLY A 151 0.81 -13.54 -8.52
CA GLY A 151 0.83 -14.92 -9.02
C GLY A 151 0.63 -15.02 -10.53
N GLN A 152 -0.07 -14.05 -11.15
CA GLN A 152 -0.55 -14.19 -12.53
C GLN A 152 0.14 -13.22 -13.49
N ASN A 153 0.74 -12.13 -12.99
CA ASN A 153 1.22 -11.03 -13.83
C ASN A 153 2.71 -11.08 -14.20
N GLY A 154 3.39 -12.19 -13.89
CA GLY A 154 4.81 -12.41 -14.23
C GLY A 154 5.82 -11.64 -13.38
N PHE A 155 5.35 -10.86 -12.42
CA PHE A 155 6.15 -10.27 -11.35
C PHE A 155 5.52 -10.65 -10.00
N GLY A 156 6.31 -10.60 -8.93
CA GLY A 156 5.83 -10.84 -7.57
C GLY A 156 6.01 -9.61 -6.69
N TYR A 157 6.05 -9.83 -5.38
CA TYR A 157 6.45 -8.79 -4.43
C TYR A 157 7.87 -8.28 -4.67
N ARG A 158 8.17 -7.09 -4.15
CA ARG A 158 9.54 -6.61 -4.01
C ARG A 158 10.34 -7.55 -3.12
N GLN A 159 11.65 -7.43 -3.24
CA GLN A 159 12.54 -8.06 -2.30
C GLN A 159 12.42 -7.34 -0.95
N ASP A 160 12.21 -8.13 0.09
CA ASP A 160 12.23 -7.72 1.50
C ASP A 160 13.47 -6.89 1.82
N ASP A 161 13.27 -5.71 2.41
CA ASP A 161 14.32 -4.74 2.72
C ASP A 161 14.88 -4.90 4.14
N TYR A 162 14.14 -5.49 5.08
CA TYR A 162 14.58 -5.76 6.44
C TYR A 162 14.24 -7.16 6.93
N SER A 163 14.99 -7.65 7.92
CA SER A 163 14.75 -9.01 8.41
C SER A 163 13.42 -9.10 9.17
N ASN A 164 12.57 -10.01 8.73
CA ASN A 164 11.39 -10.56 9.43
C ASN A 164 11.64 -11.12 10.85
N TRP A 165 12.90 -11.17 11.30
CA TRP A 165 13.31 -11.70 12.59
C TRP A 165 14.19 -10.72 13.35
N ARG A 166 13.93 -10.56 14.65
CA ARG A 166 14.76 -9.79 15.60
C ARG A 166 16.25 -10.12 15.52
N THR A 167 16.61 -11.40 15.32
CA THR A 167 18.03 -11.82 15.23
C THR A 167 18.76 -11.25 14.00
N GLY A 168 18.02 -10.82 12.98
CA GLY A 168 18.55 -10.11 11.81
C GLY A 168 18.24 -8.62 11.81
N ALA A 169 17.83 -8.03 12.94
CA ALA A 169 17.41 -6.63 13.00
C ALA A 169 18.49 -5.68 12.46
N ALA A 170 18.08 -4.80 11.55
CA ALA A 170 18.95 -3.76 11.00
C ALA A 170 19.24 -2.68 12.03
N GLY A 171 20.40 -2.03 11.99
CA GLY A 171 20.66 -0.87 12.85
C GLY A 171 19.81 0.32 12.40
N LEU A 172 19.18 1.04 13.34
CA LEU A 172 18.66 2.37 13.03
C LEU A 172 19.82 3.28 12.57
N SER A 173 19.56 4.10 11.56
CA SER A 173 20.46 5.11 11.06
C SER A 173 20.38 6.32 11.97
N ILE A 174 21.40 6.48 12.82
CA ILE A 174 21.44 7.52 13.85
C ILE A 174 22.60 8.48 13.56
N ASN A 175 22.30 9.78 13.47
CA ASN A 175 23.29 10.85 13.33
C ASN A 175 23.07 11.91 14.41
N ASP A 176 24.05 12.07 15.31
CA ASP A 176 23.97 12.98 16.47
C ASP A 176 22.65 12.83 17.27
N GLY A 177 22.22 11.58 17.46
CA GLY A 177 20.99 11.23 18.18
C GLY A 177 19.71 11.40 17.36
N GLN A 178 19.77 11.88 16.12
CA GLN A 178 18.63 11.95 15.19
C GLN A 178 18.50 10.64 14.40
N VAL A 179 17.28 10.13 14.27
CA VAL A 179 16.95 8.92 13.51
C VAL A 179 16.35 9.32 12.16
N GLU A 180 16.77 8.61 11.11
CA GLU A 180 16.12 8.67 9.79
C GLU A 180 16.28 7.33 9.08
N ASN A 181 15.19 6.55 9.02
CA ASN A 181 15.11 5.29 8.28
C ASN A 181 13.86 5.29 7.41
N TYR A 182 13.89 4.50 6.33
CA TYR A 182 12.75 4.25 5.45
C TYR A 182 12.64 2.75 5.20
N GLY A 183 11.44 2.26 5.00
CA GLY A 183 11.19 0.86 4.66
C GLY A 183 9.88 0.67 3.92
N ILE A 184 9.64 -0.57 3.50
CA ILE A 184 8.41 -1.00 2.81
C ILE A 184 7.91 -2.28 3.49
N ILE A 185 6.69 -2.26 4.02
CA ILE A 185 5.99 -3.50 4.36
C ILE A 185 5.40 -4.06 3.08
N GLU A 186 6.06 -5.04 2.45
CA GLU A 186 5.62 -5.52 1.14
C GLU A 186 4.63 -6.70 1.19
N LYS A 187 4.50 -7.37 2.33
CA LYS A 187 3.52 -8.46 2.54
C LYS A 187 2.75 -8.26 3.84
N ASN A 188 1.55 -8.83 3.90
CA ASN A 188 0.70 -8.77 5.10
C ASN A 188 1.25 -9.58 6.30
N ASN A 189 2.33 -10.33 6.10
CA ASN A 189 3.05 -11.05 7.14
C ASN A 189 4.49 -10.57 7.31
N ASP A 190 4.83 -9.44 6.69
CA ASP A 190 6.13 -8.82 6.77
C ASP A 190 6.28 -7.95 8.03
N ILE A 191 7.44 -8.07 8.67
CA ILE A 191 7.75 -7.41 9.94
C ILE A 191 9.19 -6.92 9.89
N ASP A 192 9.36 -5.61 9.81
CA ASP A 192 10.69 -5.01 9.77
C ASP A 192 11.25 -4.84 11.16
N TRP A 193 12.38 -5.48 11.42
CA TRP A 193 13.09 -5.36 12.69
C TRP A 193 14.28 -4.42 12.61
N PHE A 194 14.30 -3.47 13.56
CA PHE A 194 15.40 -2.55 13.80
C PHE A 194 15.97 -2.72 15.21
N GLN A 195 17.23 -2.34 15.39
CA GLN A 195 17.92 -2.30 16.68
C GLN A 195 18.63 -0.96 16.88
N PHE A 196 18.73 -0.55 18.14
CA PHE A 196 19.50 0.61 18.54
C PHE A 196 19.99 0.46 19.98
N ASN A 197 20.96 1.29 20.38
CA ASN A 197 21.39 1.39 21.76
C ASN A 197 20.88 2.72 22.33
N SER A 198 20.23 2.66 23.49
CA SER A 198 19.94 3.83 24.33
C SER A 198 21.08 4.02 25.32
N THR A 199 21.49 5.25 25.58
CA THR A 199 22.48 5.57 26.62
C THR A 199 21.80 5.86 27.95
N THR A 200 20.99 6.90 28.06
CA THR A 200 20.09 7.19 29.18
C THR A 200 19.23 8.37 28.74
N GLY A 201 17.91 8.19 28.73
CA GLY A 201 17.01 9.30 28.53
C GLY A 201 15.83 8.94 27.66
N ASN A 202 15.15 9.99 27.22
CA ASN A 202 13.96 9.90 26.42
C ASN A 202 14.32 9.49 24.99
N ILE A 203 13.61 8.49 24.47
CA ILE A 203 13.47 8.31 23.03
C ILE A 203 12.14 8.91 22.59
N ALA A 204 12.16 9.57 21.43
CA ALA A 204 10.98 10.11 20.78
C ALA A 204 11.04 9.68 19.32
N LEU A 205 10.22 8.71 18.91
CA LEU A 205 10.22 8.18 17.55
C LEU A 205 8.84 8.36 16.94
N ASP A 206 8.80 8.90 15.74
CA ASP A 206 7.62 8.99 14.89
C ASP A 206 7.80 8.01 13.73
N ILE A 207 6.83 7.11 13.56
CA ILE A 207 6.78 6.12 12.49
C ILE A 207 5.56 6.47 11.64
N GLU A 208 5.81 7.02 10.45
CA GLU A 208 4.77 7.55 9.57
C GLU A 208 4.68 6.76 8.28
N PRO A 209 3.45 6.45 7.80
CA PRO A 209 3.27 5.87 6.48
C PRO A 209 3.60 6.93 5.41
N PHE A 210 3.59 6.52 4.15
CA PHE A 210 3.77 7.46 3.05
C PHE A 210 2.79 8.64 3.14
N GLU A 211 3.31 9.87 3.04
CA GLU A 211 2.55 11.10 3.30
C GLU A 211 1.35 11.33 2.37
N ARG A 212 1.27 10.60 1.25
CA ARG A 212 0.35 10.90 0.16
C ARG A 212 -0.30 9.66 -0.45
N GLY A 213 -1.52 9.36 0.02
CA GLY A 213 -2.25 8.16 -0.37
C GLY A 213 -1.70 6.92 0.32
N ALA A 214 -1.49 7.02 1.63
CA ALA A 214 -1.02 5.91 2.46
C ALA A 214 -1.93 4.69 2.32
N ASN A 215 -1.33 3.53 2.08
CA ASN A 215 -2.01 2.23 2.15
C ASN A 215 -1.70 1.49 3.46
N LEU A 216 -0.64 1.85 4.17
CA LEU A 216 -0.17 1.21 5.39
C LEU A 216 -0.77 1.83 6.65
N ASP A 217 -1.42 1.01 7.47
CA ASP A 217 -1.73 1.31 8.88
C ASP A 217 -0.68 0.61 9.76
N ILE A 218 0.05 1.42 10.53
CA ILE A 218 1.28 0.98 11.19
C ILE A 218 1.01 0.48 12.60
N LEU A 219 1.52 -0.72 12.88
CA LEU A 219 1.81 -1.18 14.22
C LEU A 219 3.30 -1.18 14.47
N ALA A 220 3.72 -0.35 15.43
CA ALA A 220 5.09 -0.36 15.91
C ALA A 220 5.17 -0.99 17.31
N ARG A 221 6.20 -1.82 17.57
CA ARG A 221 6.44 -2.43 18.88
C ARG A 221 7.88 -2.26 19.32
N LEU A 222 8.07 -1.88 20.59
CA LEU A 222 9.36 -1.65 21.21
C LEU A 222 9.68 -2.78 22.21
N TYR A 223 10.86 -3.38 22.08
CA TYR A 223 11.31 -4.51 22.88
C TYR A 223 12.67 -4.22 23.53
N ASP A 224 12.90 -4.87 24.68
CA ASP A 224 14.21 -4.88 25.32
C ASP A 224 15.17 -5.92 24.69
N ALA A 225 16.41 -5.95 25.19
CA ALA A 225 17.44 -6.90 24.77
C ALA A 225 17.04 -8.38 24.94
N SER A 226 16.19 -8.70 25.92
CA SER A 226 15.71 -10.06 26.16
C SER A 226 14.61 -10.48 25.18
N GLY A 227 13.93 -9.51 24.58
CA GLY A 227 12.78 -9.70 23.67
C GLY A 227 11.45 -9.53 24.39
N GLN A 228 11.47 -8.96 25.59
CA GLN A 228 10.26 -8.57 26.28
C GLN A 228 9.71 -7.30 25.64
N LEU A 229 8.42 -7.33 25.30
CA LEU A 229 7.70 -6.15 24.83
C LEU A 229 7.64 -5.10 25.95
N ILE A 230 8.12 -3.90 25.65
CA ILE A 230 8.08 -2.73 26.53
C ILE A 230 6.79 -1.95 26.26
N SER A 231 6.54 -1.63 25.00
CA SER A 231 5.39 -0.84 24.57
C SER A 231 5.06 -1.13 23.10
N PHE A 232 3.86 -0.77 22.69
CA PHE A 232 3.43 -0.79 21.29
C PHE A 232 2.62 0.46 20.98
N SER A 233 2.50 0.80 19.70
CA SER A 233 1.79 1.98 19.23
C SER A 233 1.06 1.67 17.93
N ASN A 234 -0.26 1.81 17.98
CA ASN A 234 -1.20 1.84 16.84
C ASN A 234 -2.44 2.61 17.33
N PRO A 235 -2.39 3.95 17.33
CA PRO A 235 -3.45 4.79 17.87
C PRO A 235 -4.71 4.73 16.99
N ILE A 236 -5.87 4.53 17.62
CA ILE A 236 -7.15 4.47 16.89
C ILE A 236 -7.40 5.79 16.11
N GLY A 237 -7.77 5.67 14.84
CA GLY A 237 -8.04 6.80 13.96
C GLY A 237 -6.80 7.47 13.38
N SER A 238 -5.63 6.82 13.49
CA SER A 238 -4.35 7.24 12.92
C SER A 238 -3.72 6.05 12.20
N LEU A 239 -3.03 6.32 11.09
CA LEU A 239 -2.20 5.31 10.41
C LEU A 239 -0.75 5.30 10.92
N SER A 240 -0.33 6.39 11.59
CA SER A 240 1.03 6.53 12.15
C SER A 240 1.13 5.93 13.55
N ALA A 241 2.33 5.51 13.91
CA ALA A 241 2.71 5.07 15.25
C ALA A 241 3.78 6.00 15.84
N ASN A 242 3.85 6.09 17.16
CA ASN A 242 4.88 6.89 17.84
C ASN A 242 5.24 6.34 19.22
N PHE A 243 6.45 6.66 19.68
CA PHE A 243 6.93 6.41 21.02
C PHE A 243 7.50 7.68 21.63
N ASN A 244 7.21 7.90 22.90
CA ASN A 244 7.85 8.93 23.72
C ASN A 244 8.07 8.33 25.12
N VAL A 245 9.21 7.67 25.32
CA VAL A 245 9.47 6.83 26.50
C VAL A 245 10.89 7.01 27.00
N ASP A 246 11.07 7.01 28.33
CA ASP A 246 12.39 6.99 28.94
C ASP A 246 12.92 5.56 28.99
N LEU A 247 14.13 5.36 28.48
CA LEU A 247 14.82 4.08 28.47
C LEU A 247 16.11 4.15 29.27
N ASP A 248 16.37 3.07 30.01
CA ASP A 248 17.65 2.83 30.65
C ASP A 248 18.75 2.56 29.59
N PRO A 249 20.04 2.67 29.97
CA PRO A 249 21.13 2.23 29.10
C PRO A 249 20.97 0.78 28.65
N GLY A 250 20.95 0.53 27.35
CA GLY A 250 20.80 -0.83 26.84
C GLY A 250 20.56 -0.93 25.34
N GLN A 251 20.54 -2.16 24.85
CA GLN A 251 20.12 -2.47 23.49
C GLN A 251 18.60 -2.69 23.45
N TYR A 252 17.96 -2.11 22.44
CA TYR A 252 16.53 -2.18 22.20
C TYR A 252 16.25 -2.56 20.76
N TYR A 253 15.03 -3.06 20.54
CA TYR A 253 14.55 -3.45 19.22
C TYR A 253 13.21 -2.79 18.94
N LEU A 254 13.03 -2.32 17.72
CA LEU A 254 11.78 -1.81 17.18
C LEU A 254 11.31 -2.77 16.09
N SER A 255 10.04 -3.17 16.11
CA SER A 255 9.41 -3.82 14.96
C SER A 255 8.36 -2.91 14.35
N VAL A 256 8.21 -2.96 13.03
CA VAL A 256 7.18 -2.26 12.24
C VAL A 256 6.47 -3.30 11.38
N GLU A 257 5.15 -3.33 11.41
CA GLU A 257 4.32 -4.20 10.56
C GLU A 257 3.01 -3.49 10.21
N GLY A 258 2.33 -3.98 9.18
CA GLY A 258 0.96 -3.58 8.84
C GLY A 258 -0.06 -4.17 9.81
N ILE A 259 -1.12 -3.42 10.12
CA ILE A 259 -2.25 -3.91 10.92
C ILE A 259 -3.60 -3.44 10.35
N GLY A 260 -4.70 -4.07 10.77
CA GLY A 260 -6.06 -3.58 10.55
C GLY A 260 -6.63 -2.82 11.76
N GLU A 261 -7.64 -1.99 11.54
CA GLU A 261 -8.39 -1.33 12.62
C GLU A 261 -9.80 -1.90 12.77
N ARG A 262 -10.22 -2.12 14.03
CA ARG A 262 -11.56 -2.62 14.43
C ARG A 262 -11.87 -4.01 13.86
N ASN A 263 -13.12 -4.45 14.00
CA ASN A 263 -13.61 -5.70 13.44
C ASN A 263 -14.21 -5.44 12.06
N VAL A 264 -13.72 -6.16 11.04
CA VAL A 264 -14.14 -6.04 9.63
C VAL A 264 -15.65 -6.15 9.41
N ILE A 265 -16.34 -6.97 10.21
CA ILE A 265 -17.80 -7.16 10.11
C ILE A 265 -18.56 -5.91 10.61
N THR A 266 -17.93 -5.09 11.46
CA THR A 266 -18.55 -3.91 12.07
C THR A 266 -18.03 -2.58 11.50
N GLY A 267 -17.43 -2.61 10.31
CA GLY A 267 -16.89 -1.41 9.66
C GLY A 267 -15.46 -1.08 10.08
N GLY A 268 -14.64 -2.12 10.23
CA GLY A 268 -13.18 -2.04 10.24
C GLY A 268 -12.58 -2.65 8.98
N TYR A 269 -11.26 -2.75 8.94
CA TYR A 269 -10.48 -3.40 7.89
C TYR A 269 -9.45 -4.35 8.51
N SER A 270 -9.00 -5.34 7.75
CA SER A 270 -7.96 -6.27 8.19
C SER A 270 -6.56 -5.73 7.89
N ASP A 271 -5.54 -6.47 8.31
CA ASP A 271 -4.14 -6.24 7.96
C ASP A 271 -3.80 -6.64 6.51
N TYR A 272 -4.72 -7.29 5.79
CA TYR A 272 -4.48 -7.85 4.46
C TYR A 272 -3.90 -6.82 3.47
N GLY A 273 -4.53 -5.65 3.37
CA GLY A 273 -4.13 -4.59 2.44
C GLY A 273 -3.25 -3.52 3.07
N SER A 274 -2.87 -3.67 4.35
CA SER A 274 -2.05 -2.72 5.09
C SER A 274 -0.57 -2.92 4.74
N LEU A 275 -0.23 -2.53 3.52
CA LEU A 275 1.10 -2.62 2.93
C LEU A 275 1.56 -1.23 2.50
N GLY A 276 2.87 -1.01 2.38
CA GLY A 276 3.39 0.21 1.79
C GLY A 276 4.63 0.77 2.45
N GLN A 277 5.02 1.95 2.01
CA GLN A 277 6.20 2.67 2.48
C GLN A 277 5.94 3.30 3.84
N TYR A 278 6.98 3.33 4.67
CA TYR A 278 7.00 4.09 5.91
C TYR A 278 8.37 4.76 6.14
N SER A 279 8.38 5.69 7.08
CA SER A 279 9.58 6.32 7.61
C SER A 279 9.64 6.22 9.12
N ILE A 280 10.84 6.15 9.68
CA ILE A 280 11.10 6.26 11.12
C ILE A 280 11.98 7.49 11.30
N THR A 281 11.47 8.46 12.05
CA THR A 281 12.21 9.69 12.38
C THR A 281 12.15 9.97 13.87
N GLY A 282 12.99 10.89 14.34
CA GLY A 282 12.95 11.38 15.71
C GLY A 282 14.31 11.31 16.39
N THR A 283 14.32 11.05 17.69
CA THR A 283 15.52 11.15 18.53
C THR A 283 15.71 9.96 19.45
N ILE A 284 16.96 9.53 19.60
CA ILE A 284 17.41 8.54 20.58
C ILE A 284 18.49 9.17 21.46
N ALA A 285 18.39 8.95 22.78
CA ALA A 285 19.37 9.36 23.78
C ALA A 285 20.44 8.30 24.02
#